data_AF-A0A7U2MCG6-F1
#
_entry.id   AF-A0A7U2MCG6-F1
#
_cell.length_a   1.000
_cell.length_b   1.000
_cell.length_c   1.000
_cell.angle_alpha   90.00
_cell.angle_beta   90.00
_cell.angle_gamma   90.00
#
_symmetry.space_group_name_H-M   'P 1'
#
loop_
_entity.id
_entity.type
_entity.pdbx_description
1 polymer ?
#
loop_
_entity_poly.entity_id
_entity_poly.type
_entity_poly.pdbx_seq_one_letter_code
_entity_poly.pdbx_strand_id
1 'polypeptide(L)'
;MVSTLVRAIVALWLSPSITGVLATQPGVGSQAETNARGQNKALSQYTREIHYQCQNIQILPLRNTENIPPAPGRPDDRFALEHSEINVTDLQPRPPPPARLVASCGSPSRRRRTELPLDNCLGWDAAGERLIAQQNGYGIQRGGCWGCKYFPVSRETFRIVCFCDNVTQGLMTVIPGIDRRAAGKTFAEDGVWRLVNGQLQCQNWGS
;
A
#
# COMPACT_ATOMS: atom_id res chain seq x y z
N MET A 1 44.42 -31.99 46.18
CA MET A 1 43.68 -32.85 45.22
C MET A 1 43.96 -32.27 43.84
N VAL A 2 44.92 -32.75 43.04
CA VAL A 2 44.93 -34.03 42.28
C VAL A 2 43.62 -34.16 41.50
N SER A 3 43.53 -34.37 40.19
CA SER A 3 44.44 -34.47 39.04
C SER A 3 43.52 -34.81 37.85
N THR A 4 43.85 -34.34 36.63
CA THR A 4 43.61 -35.00 35.33
C THR A 4 42.16 -35.33 34.88
N LEU A 5 41.80 -35.58 33.61
CA LEU A 5 42.51 -35.80 32.35
C LEU A 5 41.55 -35.55 31.16
N VAL A 6 42.13 -35.04 30.09
CA VAL A 6 41.65 -34.99 28.71
C VAL A 6 41.22 -36.37 28.19
N ARG A 7 40.14 -36.46 27.40
CA ARG A 7 40.03 -37.41 26.28
C ARG A 7 39.27 -36.80 25.09
N ALA A 8 40.04 -36.37 24.10
CA ALA A 8 39.60 -36.28 22.72
C ALA A 8 39.31 -37.69 22.17
N ILE A 9 38.22 -37.85 21.41
CA ILE A 9 38.02 -39.02 20.55
C ILE A 9 38.02 -38.52 19.11
N VAL A 10 39.15 -38.77 18.45
CA VAL A 10 39.28 -38.81 17.00
C VAL A 10 38.80 -40.19 16.56
N ALA A 11 37.82 -40.24 15.68
CA ALA A 11 37.53 -41.42 14.87
C ALA A 11 37.51 -40.98 13.41
N LEU A 12 38.27 -41.72 12.60
CA LEU A 12 38.84 -41.37 11.31
C LEU A 12 38.41 -42.47 10.32
N TRP A 13 38.04 -42.07 9.09
CA TRP A 13 37.80 -42.88 7.87
C TRP A 13 36.47 -43.68 7.83
N LEU A 14 35.75 -43.83 6.71
CA LEU A 14 36.18 -44.07 5.31
C LEU A 14 35.16 -43.50 4.30
N SER A 15 35.70 -43.02 3.18
CA SER A 15 34.97 -42.69 1.95
C SER A 15 34.47 -43.96 1.25
N PRO A 16 33.27 -43.91 0.64
CA PRO A 16 33.01 -44.65 -0.58
C PRO A 16 32.97 -43.68 -1.78
N SER A 17 33.92 -43.85 -2.69
CA SER A 17 33.85 -43.33 -4.06
C SER A 17 32.67 -43.99 -4.77
N ILE A 18 31.66 -43.21 -5.14
CA ILE A 18 30.65 -43.64 -6.11
C ILE A 18 30.98 -42.93 -7.43
N THR A 19 31.70 -43.65 -8.28
CA THR A 19 31.69 -43.41 -9.72
C THR A 19 30.30 -43.76 -10.25
N GLY A 20 29.58 -42.77 -10.76
CA GLY A 20 28.26 -42.94 -11.35
C GLY A 20 27.96 -41.81 -12.30
N VAL A 21 28.64 -41.78 -13.46
CA VAL A 21 28.20 -41.02 -14.62
C VAL A 21 26.98 -41.73 -15.17
N LEU A 22 25.80 -41.13 -15.05
CA LEU A 22 24.71 -41.34 -16.00
C LEU A 22 24.07 -39.98 -16.31
N ALA A 23 24.31 -39.53 -17.53
CA ALA A 23 23.68 -38.37 -18.12
C ALA A 23 22.15 -38.59 -18.15
N THR A 24 21.39 -37.66 -17.56
CA THR A 24 20.01 -37.39 -17.96
C THR A 24 19.76 -35.88 -17.86
N GLN A 25 18.99 -35.38 -18.82
CA GLN A 25 18.82 -34.01 -19.32
C GLN A 25 18.48 -32.91 -18.30
N PRO A 26 18.66 -31.62 -18.68
CA PRO A 26 18.30 -30.47 -17.86
C PRO A 26 16.77 -30.28 -17.84
N GLY A 27 16.17 -30.59 -16.69
CA GLY A 27 14.75 -30.34 -16.40
C GLY A 27 14.52 -28.97 -15.77
N VAL A 28 14.06 -28.03 -16.61
CA VAL A 28 13.05 -26.96 -16.37
C VAL A 28 12.66 -26.64 -14.90
N GLY A 29 12.82 -25.36 -14.53
CA GLY A 29 12.25 -24.69 -13.35
C GLY A 29 13.35 -24.17 -12.41
N SER A 30 13.74 -22.89 -12.43
CA SER A 30 12.92 -21.77 -11.93
C SER A 30 13.27 -20.46 -12.64
N GLN A 31 12.48 -20.09 -13.65
CA GLN A 31 12.51 -18.74 -14.24
C GLN A 31 11.72 -17.71 -13.39
N ALA A 32 11.05 -18.14 -12.31
CA ALA A 32 10.22 -17.25 -11.49
C ALA A 32 11.05 -16.27 -10.64
N GLU A 33 12.17 -16.70 -10.06
CA GLU A 33 12.94 -15.85 -9.13
C GLU A 33 13.83 -14.81 -9.85
N THR A 34 14.37 -15.15 -11.01
CA THR A 34 15.14 -14.22 -11.85
C THR A 34 14.23 -13.18 -12.50
N ASN A 35 13.04 -13.57 -12.96
CA ASN A 35 12.04 -12.66 -13.50
C ASN A 35 11.44 -11.77 -12.41
N ALA A 36 11.09 -12.30 -11.23
CA ALA A 36 10.56 -11.49 -10.13
C ALA A 36 11.58 -10.47 -9.61
N ARG A 37 12.86 -10.88 -9.48
CA ARG A 37 13.94 -9.95 -9.07
C ARG A 37 14.23 -8.88 -10.13
N GLY A 38 14.18 -9.25 -11.42
CA GLY A 38 14.32 -8.32 -12.54
C GLY A 38 13.14 -7.33 -12.63
N GLN A 39 11.91 -7.82 -12.48
CA GLN A 39 10.69 -7.01 -12.47
C GLN A 39 10.67 -6.06 -11.27
N ASN A 40 10.97 -6.54 -10.06
CA ASN A 40 11.03 -5.68 -8.85
C ASN A 40 12.06 -4.55 -8.99
N LYS A 41 13.20 -4.81 -9.63
CA LYS A 41 14.21 -3.79 -9.93
C LYS A 41 13.71 -2.78 -10.98
N ALA A 42 12.90 -3.21 -11.94
CA ALA A 42 12.28 -2.32 -12.91
C ALA A 42 11.17 -1.46 -12.29
N LEU A 43 10.45 -2.00 -11.30
CA LEU A 43 9.35 -1.31 -10.61
C LEU A 43 9.84 -0.28 -9.62
N SER A 44 10.86 -0.61 -8.83
CA SER A 44 11.51 0.34 -7.92
C SER A 44 12.11 1.53 -8.66
N GLN A 45 12.52 1.33 -9.92
CA GLN A 45 12.99 2.40 -10.79
C GLN A 45 11.89 3.43 -11.11
N TYR A 46 10.62 3.04 -11.25
CA TYR A 46 9.53 4.00 -11.44
C TYR A 46 9.31 4.86 -10.20
N THR A 47 9.29 4.24 -9.01
CA THR A 47 9.22 4.99 -7.74
C THR A 47 10.39 5.97 -7.62
N ARG A 48 11.61 5.52 -7.96
CA ARG A 48 12.81 6.37 -7.95
C ARG A 48 12.69 7.56 -8.88
N GLU A 49 12.16 7.36 -10.08
CA GLU A 49 11.96 8.42 -11.05
C GLU A 49 11.00 9.49 -10.53
N ILE A 50 9.89 9.06 -9.91
CA ILE A 50 8.92 9.95 -9.28
C ILE A 50 9.60 10.76 -8.16
N HIS A 51 10.31 10.11 -7.25
CA HIS A 51 11.01 10.80 -6.15
C HIS A 51 12.09 11.78 -6.64
N TYR A 52 12.67 11.55 -7.82
CA TYR A 52 13.68 12.43 -8.39
C TYR A 52 13.07 13.63 -9.14
N GLN A 53 12.06 13.39 -9.98
CA GLN A 53 11.47 14.43 -10.83
C GLN A 53 10.35 15.22 -10.17
N CYS A 54 9.75 14.69 -9.10
CA CYS A 54 8.59 15.30 -8.45
C CYS A 54 8.93 15.93 -7.10
N GLN A 55 8.21 17.00 -6.78
CA GLN A 55 8.26 17.70 -5.49
C GLN A 55 6.86 17.78 -4.88
N ASN A 56 6.79 17.98 -3.57
CA ASN A 56 5.56 18.14 -2.81
C ASN A 56 4.57 16.98 -3.04
N ILE A 57 5.09 15.75 -3.05
CA ILE A 57 4.28 14.54 -3.23
C ILE A 57 3.42 14.36 -1.98
N GLN A 58 2.10 14.40 -2.17
CA GLN A 58 1.13 14.28 -1.08
C GLN A 58 -0.17 13.67 -1.58
N ILE A 59 -0.99 13.17 -0.65
CA ILE A 59 -2.34 12.70 -0.96
C ILE A 59 -3.33 13.76 -0.49
N LEU A 60 -4.21 14.19 -1.40
CA LEU A 60 -5.33 15.05 -1.09
C LEU A 60 -6.62 14.22 -1.00
N PRO A 61 -7.59 14.60 -0.15
CA PRO A 61 -7.53 15.73 0.79
C PRO A 61 -6.55 15.47 1.94
N LEU A 62 -5.85 16.53 2.38
CA LEU A 62 -5.01 16.50 3.60
C LEU A 62 -5.94 16.45 4.83
N ARG A 63 -6.62 15.33 5.06
CA ARG A 63 -7.29 15.11 6.34
C ARG A 63 -6.23 14.76 7.36
N ASN A 64 -6.23 15.46 8.49
CA ASN A 64 -5.40 15.05 9.62
C ASN A 64 -5.74 13.59 9.95
N THR A 65 -4.74 12.81 10.36
CA THR A 65 -4.93 11.43 10.80
C THR A 65 -5.71 11.34 12.12
N GLU A 66 -6.20 12.47 12.63
CA GLU A 66 -7.24 12.52 13.66
C GLU A 66 -8.49 11.87 13.07
N ASN A 67 -8.59 10.56 13.31
CA ASN A 67 -9.69 9.61 13.52
C ASN A 67 -11.16 10.01 13.32
N ILE A 68 -11.48 11.19 12.80
CA ILE A 68 -12.85 11.61 12.50
C ILE A 68 -13.15 11.15 11.07
N PRO A 69 -13.86 10.01 10.93
CA PRO A 69 -14.25 9.50 9.65
C PRO A 69 -15.21 10.51 8.99
N PRO A 70 -15.35 10.51 7.66
CA PRO A 70 -16.43 11.27 7.04
C PRO A 70 -17.77 10.84 7.67
N ALA A 71 -18.59 11.84 8.02
CA ALA A 71 -19.92 11.62 8.58
C ALA A 71 -20.63 10.56 7.71
N PRO A 72 -21.15 9.47 8.30
CA PRO A 72 -21.89 8.50 7.53
C PRO A 72 -23.03 9.24 6.82
N GLY A 73 -23.08 9.16 5.50
CA GLY A 73 -24.36 9.32 4.82
C GLY A 73 -25.18 8.08 5.16
N ARG A 74 -25.80 8.02 6.34
CA ARG A 74 -26.64 6.89 6.76
C ARG A 74 -28.02 7.39 7.22
N PRO A 75 -29.13 6.71 6.84
CA PRO A 75 -30.50 7.22 7.02
C PRO A 75 -31.04 7.14 8.46
N ASP A 76 -30.21 6.72 9.42
CA ASP A 76 -30.68 6.24 10.72
C ASP A 76 -30.76 7.34 11.80
N ASP A 77 -30.34 8.58 11.48
CA ASP A 77 -30.54 9.77 12.35
C ASP A 77 -31.96 10.36 12.26
N ARG A 78 -32.91 9.67 11.61
CA ARG A 78 -34.31 10.11 11.56
C ARG A 78 -35.03 10.11 12.92
N PHE A 79 -34.52 9.38 13.90
CA PHE A 79 -35.21 9.24 15.20
C PHE A 79 -34.67 10.13 16.32
N ALA A 80 -33.66 10.97 16.06
CA ALA A 80 -33.11 11.91 17.06
C ALA A 80 -33.52 13.38 16.84
N LEU A 81 -34.25 13.69 15.77
CA LEU A 81 -34.64 15.07 15.39
C LEU A 81 -36.16 15.30 15.37
N GLU A 82 -36.96 14.44 16.01
CA GLU A 82 -38.43 14.54 16.00
C GLU A 82 -38.98 15.73 16.83
N HIS A 83 -38.13 16.55 17.46
CA HIS A 83 -38.54 17.68 18.29
C HIS A 83 -37.93 19.03 17.88
N SER A 84 -37.38 19.14 16.68
CA SER A 84 -36.85 20.42 16.20
C SER A 84 -37.24 20.62 14.75
N GLU A 85 -38.01 21.67 14.48
CA GLU A 85 -38.48 22.12 13.16
C GLU A 85 -37.32 22.58 12.24
N ILE A 86 -36.26 21.79 12.14
CA ILE A 86 -35.14 22.04 11.24
C ILE A 86 -35.48 21.32 9.94
N ASN A 87 -35.62 22.08 8.86
CA ASN A 87 -35.87 21.57 7.51
C ASN A 87 -34.68 20.68 7.09
N VAL A 88 -34.82 19.35 7.21
CA VAL A 88 -33.76 18.31 7.08
C VAL A 88 -33.30 18.09 5.62
N THR A 89 -33.53 19.05 4.72
CA THR A 89 -33.13 18.94 3.31
C THR A 89 -31.76 19.57 2.98
N ASP A 90 -31.14 20.29 3.92
CA ASP A 90 -29.89 21.05 3.65
C ASP A 90 -28.63 20.48 4.35
N LEU A 91 -28.75 19.34 5.05
CA LEU A 91 -27.64 18.70 5.77
C LEU A 91 -27.09 17.44 5.08
N GLN A 92 -27.26 17.27 3.76
CA GLN A 92 -26.59 16.15 3.08
C GLN A 92 -25.06 16.34 3.18
N PRO A 93 -24.32 15.42 3.86
CA PRO A 93 -22.88 15.48 3.86
C PRO A 93 -22.41 15.33 2.41
N ARG A 94 -21.79 16.38 1.84
CA ARG A 94 -21.16 16.23 0.52
C ARG A 94 -20.16 15.07 0.60
N PRO A 95 -20.19 14.12 -0.34
CA PRO A 95 -19.22 13.05 -0.35
C PRO A 95 -17.82 13.67 -0.37
N PRO A 96 -16.91 13.22 0.51
CA PRO A 96 -15.57 13.76 0.54
C PRO A 96 -14.92 13.62 -0.85
N PRO A 97 -14.13 14.62 -1.29
CA PRO A 97 -13.48 14.55 -2.59
C PRO A 97 -12.59 13.30 -2.65
N PRO A 98 -12.53 12.61 -3.81
CA PRO A 98 -11.79 11.37 -3.95
C PRO A 98 -10.30 11.59 -3.66
N ALA A 99 -9.68 10.57 -3.06
CA ALA A 99 -8.28 10.62 -2.71
C ALA A 99 -7.41 10.64 -3.97
N ARG A 100 -6.49 11.60 -4.06
CA ARG A 100 -5.62 11.80 -5.21
C ARG A 100 -4.18 12.03 -4.80
N LEU A 101 -3.25 11.35 -5.47
CA LEU A 101 -1.83 11.64 -5.38
C LEU A 101 -1.55 12.91 -6.19
N VAL A 102 -1.01 13.93 -5.54
CA VAL A 102 -0.68 15.21 -6.15
C VAL A 102 0.80 15.47 -5.98
N ALA A 103 1.43 15.94 -7.05
CA ALA A 103 2.82 16.35 -7.04
C ALA A 103 3.08 17.42 -8.11
N SER A 104 4.24 18.07 -8.02
CA SER A 104 4.76 18.93 -9.09
C SER A 104 5.93 18.22 -9.75
N CYS A 105 5.78 17.76 -11.00
CA CYS A 105 6.74 16.87 -11.67
C CYS A 105 7.29 17.48 -12.97
N GLY A 106 8.48 17.04 -13.37
CA GLY A 106 9.17 17.43 -14.61
C GLY A 106 10.54 18.06 -14.36
N SER A 107 11.11 18.70 -15.38
CA SER A 107 12.42 19.35 -15.28
C SER A 107 12.43 20.41 -14.16
N PRO A 108 13.56 20.62 -13.46
CA PRO A 108 13.62 21.54 -12.32
C PRO A 108 13.10 22.95 -12.59
N SER A 109 13.26 23.46 -13.82
CA SER A 109 12.81 24.79 -14.25
C SER A 109 11.38 24.84 -14.81
N ARG A 110 10.73 23.69 -15.05
CA ARG A 110 9.40 23.60 -15.69
C ARG A 110 8.55 22.49 -15.09
N ARG A 111 8.50 22.41 -13.75
CA ARG A 111 7.62 21.45 -13.08
C ARG A 111 6.16 21.82 -13.30
N ARG A 112 5.33 20.82 -13.57
CA ARG A 112 3.89 20.97 -13.73
C ARG A 112 3.17 20.20 -12.64
N ARG A 113 2.10 20.80 -12.10
CA ARG A 113 1.22 20.13 -11.16
C ARG A 113 0.53 18.97 -11.88
N THR A 114 0.59 17.79 -11.28
CA THR A 114 -0.06 16.56 -11.76
C THR A 114 -0.88 15.96 -10.63
N GLU A 115 -2.01 15.38 -10.98
CA GLU A 115 -2.90 14.70 -10.05
C GLU A 115 -3.25 13.33 -10.61
N LEU A 116 -3.29 12.32 -9.74
CA LEU A 116 -3.66 10.96 -10.08
C LEU A 116 -4.65 10.45 -9.03
N PRO A 117 -5.92 10.20 -9.38
CA PRO A 117 -6.88 9.56 -8.48
C PRO A 117 -6.35 8.18 -8.05
N LEU A 118 -6.32 7.92 -6.74
CA LEU A 118 -5.77 6.67 -6.22
C LEU A 118 -6.63 5.46 -6.62
N ASP A 119 -7.94 5.62 -6.70
CA ASP A 119 -8.88 4.57 -7.13
C ASP A 119 -8.65 4.07 -8.56
N ASN A 120 -7.94 4.84 -9.39
CA ASN A 120 -7.57 4.42 -10.74
C ASN A 120 -6.44 3.39 -10.73
N CYS A 121 -5.63 3.32 -9.67
CA CYS A 121 -4.47 2.45 -9.59
C CYS A 121 -4.49 1.49 -8.39
N LEU A 122 -5.41 1.68 -7.45
CA LEU A 122 -5.54 0.87 -6.25
C LEU A 122 -6.87 0.12 -6.25
N GLY A 123 -6.83 -1.14 -5.80
CA GLY A 123 -7.97 -1.99 -5.50
C GLY A 123 -8.06 -2.32 -4.02
N TRP A 124 -9.18 -2.93 -3.62
CA TRP A 124 -9.40 -3.41 -2.26
C TRP A 124 -9.52 -4.93 -2.27
N ASP A 125 -8.59 -5.59 -1.59
CA ASP A 125 -8.65 -7.02 -1.28
C ASP A 125 -9.42 -7.18 0.03
N ALA A 126 -10.69 -7.56 -0.06
CA ALA A 126 -11.56 -7.74 1.10
C ALA A 126 -11.16 -8.94 1.97
N ALA A 127 -10.55 -9.98 1.38
CA ALA A 127 -10.11 -11.15 2.14
C ALA A 127 -8.86 -10.83 2.97
N GLY A 128 -7.92 -10.07 2.40
CA GLY A 128 -6.73 -9.59 3.08
C GLY A 128 -6.89 -8.26 3.82
N GLU A 129 -8.06 -7.63 3.73
CA GLU A 129 -8.36 -6.28 4.22
C GLU A 129 -7.26 -5.25 3.92
N ARG A 130 -6.85 -5.17 2.67
CA ARG A 130 -5.70 -4.35 2.27
C ARG A 130 -5.89 -3.72 0.90
N LEU A 131 -5.18 -2.62 0.69
CA LEU A 131 -5.04 -2.02 -0.63
C LEU A 131 -4.05 -2.85 -1.46
N ILE A 132 -4.33 -3.00 -2.75
CA ILE A 132 -3.51 -3.71 -3.73
C ILE A 132 -3.33 -2.85 -4.99
N ALA A 133 -2.25 -3.03 -5.75
CA ALA A 133 -2.15 -2.45 -7.08
C ALA A 133 -3.21 -3.08 -8.01
N GLN A 134 -4.15 -2.27 -8.50
CA GLN A 134 -5.19 -2.72 -9.41
C GLN A 134 -5.72 -1.54 -10.23
N GLN A 135 -5.69 -1.67 -11.55
CA GLN A 135 -6.25 -0.64 -12.43
C GLN A 135 -7.76 -0.53 -12.27
N ASN A 136 -8.24 0.70 -12.10
CA ASN A 136 -9.64 1.03 -11.84
C ASN A 136 -10.24 0.13 -10.76
N GLY A 137 -9.46 -0.15 -9.71
CA GLY A 137 -9.82 -1.07 -8.64
C GLY A 137 -10.78 -0.47 -7.61
N TYR A 138 -10.92 0.86 -7.57
CA TYR A 138 -11.73 1.59 -6.59
C TYR A 138 -11.36 1.25 -5.14
N GLY A 139 -10.08 1.03 -4.86
CA GLY A 139 -9.60 0.52 -3.58
C GLY A 139 -9.86 1.44 -2.40
N ILE A 140 -9.72 2.75 -2.56
CA ILE A 140 -10.02 3.73 -1.51
C ILE A 140 -11.52 3.70 -1.22
N GLN A 141 -12.36 3.73 -2.26
CA GLN A 141 -13.81 3.70 -2.09
C GLN A 141 -14.30 2.38 -1.49
N ARG A 142 -13.85 1.24 -2.01
CA ARG A 142 -14.30 -0.10 -1.58
C ARG A 142 -13.78 -0.49 -0.20
N GLY A 143 -12.59 -0.03 0.18
CA GLY A 143 -12.08 -0.16 1.54
C GLY A 143 -12.69 0.84 2.52
N GLY A 144 -13.45 1.81 2.02
CA GLY A 144 -13.96 2.95 2.79
C GLY A 144 -12.81 3.69 3.47
N CYS A 145 -11.74 3.97 2.72
CA CYS A 145 -10.51 4.53 3.25
C CYS A 145 -10.50 6.07 3.26
N TRP A 146 -9.95 6.67 4.31
CA TRP A 146 -9.76 8.12 4.47
C TRP A 146 -8.43 8.45 5.17
N GLY A 147 -8.11 9.74 5.23
CA GLY A 147 -6.93 10.22 5.97
C GLY A 147 -5.60 9.71 5.39
N CYS A 148 -5.58 9.33 4.12
CA CYS A 148 -4.42 8.75 3.47
C CYS A 148 -3.24 9.74 3.44
N LYS A 149 -2.06 9.28 3.85
CA LYS A 149 -0.80 10.04 3.82
C LYS A 149 0.28 9.29 3.09
N TYR A 150 1.04 10.01 2.27
CA TYR A 150 2.21 9.50 1.56
C TYR A 150 3.47 9.70 2.40
N PHE A 151 4.26 8.64 2.54
CA PHE A 151 5.55 8.68 3.24
C PHE A 151 6.64 8.17 2.30
N PRO A 152 7.56 9.03 1.84
CA PRO A 152 8.77 8.56 1.17
C PRO A 152 9.64 7.84 2.21
N VAL A 153 9.91 6.55 2.00
CA VAL A 153 10.73 5.75 2.93
C VAL A 153 12.19 5.78 2.50
N SER A 154 12.43 5.67 1.19
CA SER A 154 13.76 5.81 0.58
C SER A 154 13.63 6.43 -0.80
N ARG A 155 14.73 6.47 -1.57
CA ARG A 155 14.68 6.90 -2.97
C ARG A 155 13.83 5.95 -3.82
N GLU A 156 13.80 4.66 -3.51
CA GLU A 156 13.16 3.64 -4.36
C GLU A 156 11.87 3.09 -3.75
N THR A 157 11.55 3.48 -2.50
CA THR A 157 10.43 2.92 -1.75
C THR A 157 9.58 3.97 -1.07
N PHE A 158 8.28 3.70 -0.97
CA PHE A 158 7.34 4.55 -0.25
C PHE A 158 6.35 3.71 0.55
N ARG A 159 5.52 4.39 1.34
CA ARG A 159 4.28 3.80 1.84
C ARG A 159 3.17 4.83 1.88
N ILE A 160 1.95 4.38 1.65
CA ILE A 160 0.72 5.09 1.95
C ILE A 160 0.13 4.48 3.21
N VAL A 161 -0.26 5.32 4.16
CA VAL A 161 -1.04 4.89 5.34
C VAL A 161 -2.39 5.57 5.28
N CYS A 162 -3.46 4.78 5.35
CA CYS A 162 -4.85 5.24 5.39
C CYS A 162 -5.56 4.62 6.61
N PHE A 163 -6.69 5.19 7.02
CA PHE A 163 -7.67 4.48 7.84
C PHE A 163 -8.76 3.94 6.93
N CYS A 164 -9.22 2.72 7.16
CA CYS A 164 -10.27 2.06 6.37
C CYS A 164 -11.31 1.43 7.31
N ASP A 165 -12.60 1.52 6.96
CA ASP A 165 -13.71 1.00 7.77
C ASP A 165 -14.28 -0.35 7.29
N ASN A 166 -13.98 -0.76 6.06
CA ASN A 166 -14.38 -2.08 5.55
C ASN A 166 -13.45 -3.18 6.08
N VAL A 167 -13.41 -3.32 7.40
CA VAL A 167 -12.53 -4.22 8.14
C VAL A 167 -13.32 -5.00 9.20
N THR A 168 -12.89 -6.22 9.47
CA THR A 168 -13.47 -7.11 10.48
C THR A 168 -12.84 -6.88 11.86
N GLN A 169 -11.61 -6.36 11.91
CA GLN A 169 -10.85 -6.07 13.12
C GLN A 169 -10.31 -4.63 13.12
N GLY A 170 -10.20 -4.03 14.31
CA GLY A 170 -9.79 -2.64 14.50
C GLY A 170 -10.95 -1.77 14.92
N LEU A 171 -10.92 -1.32 16.17
CA LEU A 171 -11.87 -0.37 16.73
C LEU A 171 -11.14 0.94 16.95
N MET A 172 -11.71 2.04 16.49
CA MET A 172 -11.15 3.37 16.65
C MET A 172 -12.19 4.28 17.30
N THR A 173 -11.82 4.86 18.43
CA THR A 173 -12.64 5.87 19.08
C THR A 173 -12.53 7.17 18.28
N VAL A 174 -13.66 7.58 17.72
CA VAL A 174 -13.80 8.73 16.81
C VAL A 174 -13.98 10.03 17.60
N ILE A 175 -14.86 9.95 18.60
CA ILE A 175 -15.24 10.93 19.63
C ILE A 175 -15.46 10.10 20.91
N PRO A 176 -15.17 10.58 22.14
CA PRO A 176 -15.53 9.85 23.35
C PRO A 176 -16.99 9.38 23.31
N GLY A 177 -17.21 8.05 23.29
CA GLY A 177 -18.56 7.44 23.21
C GLY A 177 -19.06 7.08 21.81
N ILE A 178 -18.35 7.42 20.73
CA ILE A 178 -18.65 6.96 19.37
C ILE A 178 -17.44 6.18 18.84
N ASP A 179 -17.49 4.86 18.98
CA ASP A 179 -16.52 3.97 18.37
C ASP A 179 -16.93 3.66 16.93
N ARG A 180 -16.00 3.83 15.98
CA ARG A 180 -16.18 3.32 14.61
C ARG A 180 -15.17 2.21 14.37
N ARG A 181 -15.65 1.14 13.74
CA ARG A 181 -14.77 0.07 13.28
C ARG A 181 -13.91 0.61 12.15
N ALA A 182 -12.62 0.72 12.40
CA ALA A 182 -11.65 1.24 11.45
C ALA A 182 -10.25 0.73 11.83
N ALA A 183 -9.40 0.51 10.83
CA ALA A 183 -8.02 0.13 11.04
C ALA A 183 -7.08 0.93 10.13
N GLY A 184 -5.88 1.21 10.65
CA GLY A 184 -4.78 1.74 9.86
C GLY A 184 -4.31 0.68 8.88
N LYS A 185 -4.39 0.94 7.58
CA LYS A 185 -3.93 0.07 6.51
C LYS A 185 -2.77 0.72 5.77
N THR A 186 -1.74 -0.08 5.48
CA THR A 186 -0.54 0.37 4.78
C THR A 186 -0.50 -0.25 3.39
N PHE A 187 -0.18 0.58 2.40
CA PHE A 187 0.13 0.16 1.03
C PHE A 187 1.56 0.58 0.70
N ALA A 188 2.37 -0.32 0.16
CA ALA A 188 3.81 -0.08 -0.08
C ALA A 188 4.32 -0.80 -1.33
N GLU A 189 3.44 -1.00 -2.32
CA GLU A 189 3.82 -1.65 -3.58
C GLU A 189 4.51 -0.64 -4.50
N ASP A 190 5.82 -0.80 -4.64
CA ASP A 190 6.64 0.06 -5.48
C ASP A 190 6.31 -0.12 -6.96
N GLY A 191 6.45 0.96 -7.74
CA GLY A 191 6.19 0.94 -9.18
C GLY A 191 4.72 0.86 -9.59
N VAL A 192 3.77 1.02 -8.65
CA VAL A 192 2.33 1.13 -8.97
C VAL A 192 2.00 2.37 -9.83
N TRP A 193 2.85 3.40 -9.78
CA TRP A 193 2.75 4.59 -10.61
C TRP A 193 4.02 4.78 -11.42
N ARG A 194 3.88 5.48 -12.54
CA ARG A 194 4.97 5.92 -13.39
C ARG A 194 4.80 7.37 -13.79
N LEU A 195 5.89 7.97 -14.27
CA LEU A 195 5.88 9.30 -14.85
C LEU A 195 5.95 9.21 -16.37
N VAL A 196 5.00 9.84 -17.06
CA VAL A 196 4.98 9.93 -18.53
C VAL A 196 4.87 11.41 -18.89
N ASN A 197 5.90 11.97 -19.52
CA ASN A 197 5.97 13.39 -19.90
C ASN A 197 5.67 14.36 -18.74
N GLY A 198 6.15 14.03 -17.53
CA GLY A 198 5.92 14.83 -16.32
C GLY A 198 4.51 14.68 -15.71
N GLN A 199 3.70 13.73 -16.18
CA GLN A 199 2.40 13.40 -15.60
C GLN A 199 2.43 12.05 -14.90
N LEU A 200 1.83 11.98 -13.71
CA LEU A 200 1.65 10.73 -12.97
C LEU A 200 0.58 9.87 -13.66
N GLN A 201 0.87 8.59 -13.84
CA GLN A 201 -0.05 7.59 -14.39
C GLN A 201 0.03 6.28 -13.62
N CYS A 202 -1.04 5.48 -13.65
CA CYS A 202 -0.96 4.11 -13.18
C CYS A 202 0.01 3.31 -14.04
N GLN A 203 0.72 2.38 -13.42
CA GLN A 203 1.54 1.41 -14.15
C GLN A 203 0.64 0.38 -14.84
N ASN A 204 0.96 0.05 -16.10
CA ASN A 204 0.40 -1.10 -16.78
C ASN A 204 1.22 -2.33 -16.38
N TRP A 205 0.69 -3.10 -15.46
CA TRP A 205 1.11 -4.47 -15.23
C TRP A 205 0.43 -5.27 -16.33
N GLY A 206 1.20 -5.70 -17.34
CA GLY A 206 0.66 -6.42 -18.49
C GLY A 206 -0.31 -7.51 -18.03
N SER A 207 -1.52 -7.47 -18.57
CA SER A 207 -2.57 -8.48 -18.33
C SER A 207 -2.15 -9.85 -18.85
#